data_AF-U9U767-F1
#
_entry.id   AF-U9U767-F1
#
_cell.length_a   1.000
_cell.length_b   1.000
_cell.length_c   1.000
_cell.angle_alpha   90.00
_cell.angle_beta   90.00
_cell.angle_gamma   90.00
#
_symmetry.space_group_name_H-M   'P 1'
#
loop_
_entity.id
_entity.type
_entity.pdbx_description
1 polymer ?
#
loop_
_entity_poly.entity_id
_entity_poly.type
_entity_poly.pdbx_seq_one_letter_code
_entity_poly.pdbx_strand_id
1 'polypeptide(L)'
;MKKERMWRLLTEKYVKKKLFELGKKLEFEHAVHSFIVDVDDVIIKQHFSKTELDEIDDAHSSQIPELLDEIVEFLSKFDYKTKLGDIRDIIRETMFDGNYNYEKDNDNDKDYTYPPILRICP
;
A
#
# COMPACT_ATOMS: atom_id res chain seq x y z
N MET A 1 13.67 12.54 9.51
CA MET A 1 14.04 11.11 9.68
C MET A 1 15.54 11.00 9.97
N LYS A 2 15.96 10.19 10.95
CA LYS A 2 17.39 9.96 11.25
C LYS A 2 18.04 9.14 10.13
N LYS A 3 19.18 9.59 9.61
CA LYS A 3 19.88 8.93 8.50
C LYS A 3 20.34 7.52 8.85
N GLU A 4 20.65 7.26 10.12
CA GLU A 4 21.08 5.94 10.62
C GLU A 4 20.03 4.83 10.41
N ARG A 5 18.75 5.19 10.24
CA ARG A 5 17.65 4.23 10.05
C ARG A 5 17.22 4.10 8.58
N MET A 6 17.91 4.75 7.66
CA MET A 6 17.59 4.69 6.24
C MET A 6 18.42 3.61 5.58
N TRP A 7 17.77 2.75 4.80
CA TRP A 7 18.47 1.82 3.93
C TRP A 7 19.32 2.59 2.91
N ARG A 8 20.62 2.38 3.01
CA ARG A 8 21.65 2.94 2.12
C ARG A 8 22.19 1.82 1.25
N LEU A 9 22.10 2.00 -0.06
CA LEU A 9 22.65 1.10 -1.06
C LEU A 9 24.18 1.21 -1.10
N LEU A 10 24.84 0.23 -1.74
CA LEU A 10 26.29 0.25 -1.98
C LEU A 10 26.73 1.46 -2.80
N THR A 11 25.86 2.01 -3.64
CA THR A 11 26.07 3.25 -4.40
C THR A 11 25.92 4.54 -3.57
N GLU A 12 25.79 4.41 -2.25
CA GLU A 12 25.53 5.48 -1.28
C GLU A 12 24.17 6.19 -1.43
N LYS A 13 23.32 5.73 -2.34
CA LYS A 13 21.94 6.21 -2.45
C LYS A 13 21.11 5.71 -1.27
N TYR A 14 20.25 6.59 -0.76
CA TYR A 14 19.25 6.21 0.23
C TYR A 14 17.93 5.90 -0.47
N VAL A 15 17.49 4.64 -0.40
CA VAL A 15 16.28 4.16 -1.10
C VAL A 15 15.08 5.04 -0.74
N LYS A 16 14.83 5.22 0.56
CA LYS A 16 13.69 6.00 1.05
C LYS A 16 13.69 7.46 0.57
N LYS A 17 14.86 8.09 0.49
CA LYS A 17 14.99 9.47 -0.01
C LYS A 17 14.66 9.52 -1.50
N LYS A 18 15.13 8.54 -2.27
CA LYS A 18 14.88 8.47 -3.71
C LYS A 18 13.39 8.30 -4.01
N LEU A 19 12.70 7.40 -3.29
CA LEU A 19 11.26 7.19 -3.42
C LEU A 19 10.45 8.43 -3.05
N PHE A 20 10.85 9.14 -1.99
CA PHE A 20 10.17 10.38 -1.59
C PHE A 20 10.25 11.47 -2.66
N GLU A 21 11.44 11.69 -3.24
CA GLU A 21 11.62 12.66 -4.32
C GLU A 21 10.95 12.22 -5.63
N LEU A 22 10.75 10.92 -5.82
CA LEU A 22 10.01 10.36 -6.96
C LEU A 22 8.51 10.57 -6.79
N GLY A 23 7.94 10.17 -5.66
CA GLY A 23 6.51 10.32 -5.37
C GLY A 23 6.02 11.76 -5.48
N LYS A 24 6.82 12.72 -5.01
CA LYS A 24 6.52 14.17 -5.18
C LYS A 24 6.27 14.63 -6.62
N LYS A 25 6.76 13.88 -7.61
CA LYS A 25 6.66 14.22 -9.04
C LYS A 25 5.53 13.46 -9.74
N LEU A 26 4.95 12.46 -9.10
CA LEU A 26 3.86 11.68 -9.68
C LEU A 26 2.54 12.42 -9.47
N GLU A 27 1.74 12.49 -10.52
CA GLU A 27 0.44 13.14 -10.50
C GLU A 27 -0.63 12.29 -9.82
N PHE A 28 -0.47 10.96 -9.88
CA PHE A 28 -1.40 9.98 -9.35
C PHE A 28 -0.75 9.09 -8.30
N GLU A 29 -1.61 8.43 -7.51
CA GLU A 29 -1.16 7.49 -6.48
C GLU A 29 -0.33 6.37 -7.09
N HIS A 30 0.78 6.04 -6.42
CA HIS A 30 1.71 5.01 -6.84
C HIS A 30 2.35 4.35 -5.63
N ALA A 31 2.82 3.11 -5.76
CA ALA A 31 3.41 2.31 -4.68
C ALA A 31 4.53 3.06 -3.91
N VAL A 32 5.25 3.95 -4.59
CA VAL A 32 6.31 4.78 -4.01
C VAL A 32 5.84 5.74 -2.92
N HIS A 33 4.56 6.17 -2.94
CA HIS A 33 3.98 7.00 -1.89
C HIS A 33 3.92 6.26 -0.55
N SER A 34 3.77 4.93 -0.60
CA SER A 34 3.83 4.04 0.56
C SER A 34 5.22 3.47 0.81
N PHE A 35 6.27 3.98 0.14
CA PHE A 35 7.64 3.47 0.19
C PHE A 35 7.79 1.99 -0.19
N ILE A 36 6.85 1.48 -0.99
CA ILE A 36 6.93 0.15 -1.58
C ILE A 36 7.81 0.24 -2.82
N VAL A 37 8.77 -0.68 -2.92
CA VAL A 37 9.65 -0.80 -4.08
C VAL A 37 9.31 -2.10 -4.79
N ASP A 38 8.81 -1.97 -6.00
CA ASP A 38 8.67 -3.08 -6.94
C ASP A 38 9.82 -2.96 -7.94
N VAL A 39 10.76 -3.90 -7.93
CA VAL A 39 11.91 -3.88 -8.83
C VAL A 39 11.50 -4.09 -10.29
N ASP A 40 10.29 -4.61 -10.54
CA ASP A 40 9.77 -4.81 -11.88
C ASP A 40 9.02 -3.60 -12.46
N ASP A 41 8.64 -2.65 -11.60
CA ASP A 41 7.93 -1.43 -11.98
C ASP A 41 8.77 -0.53 -12.91
N VAL A 42 8.10 0.02 -13.93
CA VAL A 42 8.75 0.81 -14.99
C VAL A 42 9.33 2.11 -14.42
N ILE A 43 8.63 2.76 -13.49
CA ILE A 43 9.07 4.02 -12.89
C ILE A 43 10.29 3.75 -12.00
N ILE A 44 10.27 2.67 -11.22
CA ILE A 44 11.41 2.24 -10.40
C ILE A 44 12.64 1.93 -11.27
N LYS A 45 12.47 1.14 -12.34
CA LYS A 45 13.56 0.78 -13.28
C LYS A 45 14.26 1.98 -13.91
N GLN A 46 13.55 3.09 -14.11
CA GLN A 46 14.14 4.32 -14.67
C GLN A 46 14.97 5.13 -13.65
N HIS A 47 14.77 4.89 -12.35
CA HIS A 47 15.34 5.73 -11.29
C HIS A 47 16.45 5.06 -10.49
N PHE A 48 16.63 3.75 -10.64
CA PHE A 48 17.70 2.95 -10.08
C PHE A 48 18.54 2.31 -11.19
N SER A 49 19.83 2.10 -10.94
CA SER A 49 20.67 1.33 -11.87
C SER A 49 20.37 -0.17 -11.73
N LYS A 50 20.77 -0.97 -12.73
CA LYS A 50 20.60 -2.42 -12.66
C LYS A 50 21.21 -3.02 -11.38
N THR A 51 22.44 -2.63 -11.03
CA THR A 51 23.10 -3.10 -9.80
C THR A 51 22.37 -2.69 -8.53
N GLU A 52 21.74 -1.51 -8.50
CA GLU A 52 20.92 -1.08 -7.37
C GLU A 52 19.63 -1.88 -7.27
N LEU A 53 19.01 -2.24 -8.41
CA LEU A 53 17.83 -3.09 -8.45
C LEU A 53 18.16 -4.51 -8.01
N ASP A 54 19.27 -5.07 -8.50
CA ASP A 54 19.76 -6.40 -8.08
C ASP A 54 20.02 -6.41 -6.56
N GLU A 55 20.66 -5.38 -6.00
CA GLU A 55 20.87 -5.23 -4.54
C GLU A 55 19.54 -5.15 -3.77
N ILE A 56 18.53 -4.47 -4.34
CA ILE A 56 17.21 -4.34 -3.71
C ILE A 56 16.45 -5.68 -3.74
N ASP A 57 16.53 -6.42 -4.84
CA ASP A 57 15.89 -7.71 -5.03
C ASP A 57 16.52 -8.80 -4.14
N ASP A 58 17.85 -8.77 -4.03
CA ASP A 58 18.62 -9.67 -3.17
C ASP A 58 18.48 -9.35 -1.67
N ALA A 59 17.98 -8.15 -1.33
CA ALA A 59 17.79 -7.76 0.06
C ALA A 59 16.76 -8.69 0.71
N HIS A 60 17.21 -9.49 1.68
CA HIS A 60 16.36 -10.41 2.43
C HIS A 60 15.05 -9.74 2.84
N SER A 61 13.98 -10.08 2.12
CA SER A 61 12.63 -9.83 2.59
C SER A 61 12.47 -10.66 3.85
N SER A 62 12.02 -10.03 4.94
CA SER A 62 11.54 -10.78 6.09
C SER A 62 10.58 -11.83 5.56
N GLN A 63 10.74 -13.09 5.98
CA GLN A 63 9.79 -14.15 5.64
C GLN A 63 8.38 -13.61 5.91
N ILE A 64 7.57 -13.53 4.86
CA ILE A 64 6.18 -13.12 5.00
C ILE A 64 5.55 -14.19 5.89
N PRO A 65 5.07 -13.85 7.10
CA PRO A 65 4.43 -14.82 7.95
C PRO A 65 3.23 -15.39 7.20
N GLU A 66 3.03 -16.70 7.32
CA GLU A 66 1.81 -17.33 6.79
C GLU A 66 0.59 -16.64 7.42
N LEU A 67 -0.41 -16.36 6.59
CA LEU A 67 -1.69 -15.86 7.06
C LEU A 67 -2.34 -16.94 7.93
N LEU A 68 -2.87 -16.55 9.08
CA LEU A 68 -3.64 -17.44 9.93
C LEU A 68 -4.86 -17.97 9.16
N ASP A 69 -5.20 -19.25 9.36
CA ASP A 69 -6.34 -19.90 8.70
C ASP A 69 -7.64 -19.11 8.87
N GLU A 70 -7.85 -18.49 10.04
CA GLU A 70 -9.01 -17.62 10.31
C GLU A 70 -9.07 -16.41 9.37
N ILE A 71 -7.92 -15.80 9.06
CA ILE A 71 -7.83 -14.67 8.13
C ILE A 71 -8.08 -15.16 6.70
N VAL A 72 -7.53 -16.32 6.33
CA VAL A 72 -7.75 -16.93 5.01
C VAL A 72 -9.23 -17.26 4.82
N GLU A 73 -9.86 -17.88 5.82
CA GLU A 73 -11.30 -18.20 5.81
C GLU A 73 -12.13 -16.92 5.72
N PHE A 74 -11.78 -15.86 6.46
CA PHE A 74 -12.46 -14.58 6.37
C PHE A 74 -12.36 -13.98 4.96
N LEU A 75 -11.15 -13.93 4.38
CA LEU A 75 -10.91 -13.39 3.04
C LEU A 75 -11.64 -14.19 1.96
N SER A 76 -11.74 -15.51 2.12
CA SER A 76 -12.46 -16.39 1.19
C SER A 76 -13.95 -16.05 1.03
N LYS A 77 -14.56 -15.38 2.03
CA LYS A 77 -15.96 -14.92 1.93
C LYS A 77 -16.17 -13.92 0.80
N PHE A 78 -15.11 -13.20 0.41
CA PHE A 78 -15.12 -12.21 -0.66
C PHE A 78 -14.79 -12.80 -2.03
N ASP A 79 -14.41 -14.08 -2.10
CA ASP A 79 -14.06 -14.71 -3.38
C ASP A 79 -15.22 -14.65 -4.37
N TYR A 80 -14.89 -14.28 -5.60
CA TYR A 80 -15.83 -14.14 -6.73
C TYR A 80 -16.95 -13.09 -6.51
N LYS A 81 -16.89 -12.27 -5.46
CA LYS A 81 -17.82 -11.14 -5.25
C LYS A 81 -17.37 -9.95 -6.09
N THR A 82 -18.14 -9.63 -7.12
CA THR A 82 -17.87 -8.48 -7.99
C THR A 82 -18.82 -7.31 -7.75
N LYS A 83 -19.90 -7.54 -7.00
CA LYS A 83 -20.90 -6.52 -6.68
C LYS A 83 -20.59 -5.89 -5.33
N LEU A 84 -20.62 -4.56 -5.29
CA LEU A 84 -20.39 -3.78 -4.08
C LEU A 84 -21.37 -4.11 -2.95
N GLY A 85 -22.65 -4.39 -3.29
CA GLY A 85 -23.67 -4.78 -2.30
C GLY A 85 -23.30 -6.05 -1.55
N ASP A 86 -22.86 -7.09 -2.28
CA ASP A 86 -22.48 -8.37 -1.68
C ASP A 86 -21.27 -8.22 -0.74
N ILE A 87 -20.30 -7.38 -1.12
CA ILE A 87 -19.13 -7.06 -0.27
C ILE A 87 -19.56 -6.33 1.00
N ARG A 88 -20.44 -5.32 0.87
CA ARG A 88 -20.97 -4.55 2.01
C ARG A 88 -21.76 -5.44 2.99
N ASP A 89 -22.53 -6.39 2.46
CA ASP A 89 -23.30 -7.32 3.28
C ASP A 89 -22.39 -8.23 4.11
N ILE A 90 -21.31 -8.76 3.52
CA ILE A 90 -20.32 -9.58 4.24
C ILE A 90 -19.65 -8.76 5.35
N ILE A 91 -19.22 -7.53 5.05
CA ILE A 91 -18.60 -6.64 6.06
C ILE A 91 -19.60 -6.35 7.18
N ARG A 92 -20.86 -6.05 6.84
CA ARG A 92 -21.92 -5.79 7.81
C ARG A 92 -22.14 -6.97 8.74
N GLU A 93 -22.26 -8.18 8.20
CA GLU A 93 -22.53 -9.39 8.98
C GLU A 93 -21.35 -9.76 9.90
N THR A 94 -20.12 -9.46 9.48
CA THR A 94 -18.91 -9.93 10.15
C THR A 94 -18.28 -8.91 11.10
N MET A 95 -18.40 -7.61 10.81
CA MET A 95 -17.71 -6.55 11.56
C MET A 95 -18.62 -5.61 12.33
N PHE A 96 -19.92 -5.58 12.04
CA PHE A 96 -20.86 -4.64 12.65
C PHE A 96 -22.03 -5.39 13.29
N ASP A 97 -22.55 -4.88 14.41
CA ASP A 97 -23.85 -5.33 14.89
C ASP A 97 -24.90 -4.96 13.82
N GLY A 98 -25.90 -5.83 13.60
CA GLY A 98 -26.87 -5.78 12.48
C GLY A 98 -27.73 -4.52 12.32
N ASN A 99 -27.38 -3.43 13.00
CA ASN A 99 -27.97 -2.10 12.94
C ASN A 99 -27.19 -1.11 12.03
N TYR A 100 -26.06 -1.51 11.44
CA TYR A 100 -25.27 -0.67 10.52
C TYR A 100 -25.99 -0.45 9.18
N ASN A 101 -26.08 0.81 8.72
CA ASN A 101 -26.79 1.17 7.48
C ASN A 101 -25.97 2.18 6.65
N TYR A 102 -25.33 1.68 5.59
CA TYR A 102 -24.45 2.46 4.70
C TYR A 102 -25.12 3.68 4.04
N GLU A 103 -26.44 3.71 3.89
CA GLU A 103 -27.18 4.86 3.33
C GLU A 103 -27.39 5.96 4.37
N LYS A 104 -27.53 5.59 5.65
CA LYS A 104 -27.73 6.51 6.78
C LYS A 104 -26.41 6.98 7.37
N ASP A 105 -25.39 6.13 7.36
CA ASP A 105 -24.09 6.36 7.99
C ASP A 105 -23.09 7.07 7.04
N ASN A 106 -23.57 7.49 5.86
CA ASN A 106 -22.88 8.37 4.91
C ASN A 106 -21.59 7.78 4.30
N ASP A 107 -21.57 6.47 4.04
CA ASP A 107 -20.60 5.75 3.19
C ASP A 107 -20.78 6.06 1.69
N ASN A 108 -21.22 7.27 1.38
CA ASN A 108 -21.13 7.73 0.01
C ASN A 108 -19.67 8.07 -0.22
N ASP A 109 -18.99 7.29 -1.07
CA ASP A 109 -17.83 7.71 -1.85
C ASP A 109 -18.23 8.92 -2.71
N LYS A 110 -18.55 10.04 -2.07
CA LYS A 110 -18.62 11.34 -2.72
C LYS A 110 -17.18 11.68 -3.00
N ASP A 111 -16.75 11.35 -4.21
CA ASP A 111 -15.61 11.95 -4.90
C ASP A 111 -14.48 12.36 -3.95
N TYR A 112 -13.48 11.49 -3.78
CA TYR A 112 -12.15 11.91 -3.38
C TYR A 112 -11.49 12.74 -4.51
N THR A 113 -12.17 13.81 -4.94
CA THR A 113 -11.55 14.94 -5.61
C THR A 113 -10.95 15.80 -4.51
N TYR A 114 -9.64 15.68 -4.33
CA TYR A 114 -8.70 16.41 -3.47
C TYR A 114 -8.05 15.59 -2.34
N PRO A 115 -6.70 15.51 -2.33
CA PRO A 115 -5.95 14.65 -1.42
C PRO A 115 -5.74 15.35 -0.06
N PRO A 116 -6.06 14.71 1.07
CA PRO A 116 -5.54 15.13 2.36
C PRO A 116 -4.22 14.37 2.64
N ILE A 117 -3.18 14.56 1.82
CA ILE A 117 -1.79 14.17 2.19
C ILE A 117 -1.15 15.28 3.06
N LEU A 118 -1.96 15.96 3.88
CA LEU A 118 -1.49 16.97 4.84
C LEU A 118 -2.12 16.75 6.20
N ARG A 119 -1.77 15.62 6.82
CA ARG A 119 -1.47 15.49 8.25
C ARG A 119 -1.33 14.00 8.53
N ILE A 120 -0.09 13.54 8.59
CA ILE A 120 0.46 12.63 9.59
C ILE A 120 1.91 12.40 9.16
N CYS A 121 2.77 13.31 9.59
CA CYS A 121 4.11 12.99 10.06
C CYS A 121 4.40 14.00 11.18
N PRO A 122 4.93 13.56 12.34
CA PRO A 122 5.12 14.37 13.54
C PRO A 122 6.12 15.51 13.35
#